data_AF-A0A4P9WR09-F1
#
_entry.id   AF-A0A4P9WR09-F1
#
_cell.length_a   1.000
_cell.length_b   1.000
_cell.length_c   1.000
_cell.angle_alpha   90.00
_cell.angle_beta   90.00
_cell.angle_gamma   90.00
#
_symmetry.space_group_name_H-M   'P 1'
#
loop_
_entity.id
_entity.type
_entity.pdbx_description
1 polymer ?
#
loop_
_entity_poly.entity_id
_entity_poly.type
_entity_poly.pdbx_seq_one_letter_code
_entity_poly.pdbx_strand_id
1 'polypeptide(L)'
;MQVPGHPQLFAGGDVAAVAGLPHEEKGVHTALIHGVGVARNLLRALSGRSVVVHGSKGFPRLGTRSDMVISLGPTNALKIATGVFKNSARLQEGRKYLHFKWVLECDVLSMFRDPRGPIPMQYGRFTVRRGNEDQD
;
A
#
# COMPACT_ATOMS: atom_id res chain seq x y z
N MET A 1 15.00 -4.81 4.79
CA MET A 1 14.08 -5.76 5.45
C MET A 1 14.83 -6.78 6.28
N GLN A 2 15.99 -7.27 5.83
CA GLN A 2 16.90 -7.96 6.73
C GLN A 2 17.47 -6.98 7.76
N VAL A 3 17.58 -7.39 9.02
CA VAL A 3 18.11 -6.56 10.10
C VAL A 3 19.64 -6.51 9.98
N PRO A 4 20.26 -5.31 9.94
CA PRO A 4 21.72 -5.19 9.89
C PRO A 4 22.39 -5.94 11.04
N GLY A 5 23.45 -6.70 10.74
CA GLY A 5 24.17 -7.52 11.73
C GLY A 5 23.48 -8.84 12.11
N HIS A 6 22.23 -9.08 11.67
CA HIS A 6 21.47 -10.27 12.01
C HIS A 6 20.83 -10.91 10.76
N PRO A 7 21.57 -11.75 10.01
CA PRO A 7 21.12 -12.27 8.71
C PRO A 7 19.88 -13.17 8.78
N GLN A 8 19.59 -13.75 9.93
CA GLN A 8 18.41 -14.58 10.19
C GLN A 8 17.16 -13.76 10.51
N LEU A 9 17.30 -12.47 10.79
CA LEU A 9 16.19 -11.62 11.22
C LEU A 9 15.68 -10.75 10.08
N PHE A 10 14.36 -10.72 9.93
CA PHE A 10 13.66 -9.87 8.99
C PHE A 10 12.59 -9.07 9.73
N ALA A 11 12.50 -7.77 9.43
CA ALA A 11 11.52 -6.86 10.01
C ALA A 11 10.70 -6.20 8.89
N GLY A 12 9.40 -6.05 9.12
CA GLY A 12 8.42 -5.45 8.22
C GLY A 12 7.41 -4.55 8.93
N GLY A 13 6.47 -3.95 8.21
CA GLY A 13 5.44 -3.08 8.81
C GLY A 13 6.01 -1.89 9.57
N ASP A 14 5.37 -1.57 10.70
CA ASP A 14 5.65 -0.37 11.49
C ASP A 14 7.03 -0.39 12.15
N VAL A 15 7.50 -1.57 12.53
CA VAL A 15 8.80 -1.76 13.19
C VAL A 15 9.98 -1.64 12.23
N ALA A 16 9.76 -1.75 10.91
CA ALA A 16 10.83 -1.67 9.94
C ALA A 16 11.24 -0.22 9.67
N ALA A 17 12.50 0.13 9.94
CA ALA A 17 13.04 1.42 9.48
C ALA A 17 13.08 1.45 7.94
N VAL A 18 12.44 2.47 7.34
CA VAL A 18 12.51 2.71 5.90
C VAL A 18 13.63 3.73 5.67
N ALA A 19 14.76 3.26 5.12
CA ALA A 19 15.90 4.13 4.83
C ALA A 19 15.49 5.24 3.85
N GLY A 20 15.77 6.50 4.21
CA GLY A 20 15.44 7.69 3.41
C GLY A 20 14.07 8.31 3.73
N LEU A 21 13.24 7.68 4.56
CA LEU A 21 11.91 8.19 4.95
C LEU A 21 11.68 8.02 6.46
N PRO A 22 12.53 8.62 7.33
CA PRO A 22 12.47 8.40 8.79
C PRO A 22 11.19 8.92 9.46
N HIS A 23 10.41 9.75 8.76
CA HIS A 23 9.20 10.39 9.29
C HIS A 23 7.96 10.21 8.39
N GLU A 24 8.00 9.34 7.38
CA GLU A 24 6.77 9.06 6.62
C GLU A 24 5.86 8.10 7.37
N GLU A 25 4.57 8.44 7.37
CA GLU A 25 3.51 7.59 7.88
C GLU A 25 3.49 6.26 7.10
N LYS A 26 3.68 5.16 7.83
CA LYS A 26 3.63 3.81 7.26
C LYS A 26 2.19 3.35 7.23
N GLY A 27 1.55 3.45 6.07
CA GLY A 27 0.21 2.91 5.87
C GLY A 27 0.19 1.39 5.71
N VAL A 28 -1.00 0.81 5.76
CA VAL A 28 -1.25 -0.64 5.56
C VAL A 28 -0.60 -1.16 4.27
N HIS A 29 -0.64 -0.40 3.18
CA HIS A 29 -0.01 -0.79 1.92
C HIS A 29 1.51 -0.99 2.02
N THR A 30 2.21 -0.13 2.77
CA THR A 30 3.64 -0.27 3.06
C THR A 30 3.90 -1.54 3.86
N ALA A 31 3.08 -1.83 4.87
CA ALA A 31 3.18 -3.05 5.65
C ALA A 31 2.95 -4.32 4.81
N LEU A 32 2.01 -4.28 3.86
CA LEU A 32 1.75 -5.40 2.94
C LEU A 32 2.94 -5.64 1.99
N ILE A 33 3.51 -4.58 1.41
CA ILE A 33 4.72 -4.68 0.58
C ILE A 33 5.89 -5.25 1.41
N HIS A 34 6.03 -4.81 2.66
CA HIS A 34 7.02 -5.35 3.58
C HIS A 34 6.84 -6.86 3.81
N GLY A 35 5.60 -7.31 4.09
CA GLY A 35 5.30 -8.73 4.30
C GLY A 35 5.71 -9.62 3.12
N VAL A 36 5.34 -9.20 1.91
CA VAL A 36 5.71 -9.90 0.66
C VAL A 36 7.23 -9.92 0.47
N GLY A 37 7.90 -8.82 0.85
CA GLY A 37 9.35 -8.71 0.85
C GLY A 37 10.07 -9.66 1.77
N VAL A 38 9.60 -9.74 3.00
CA VAL A 38 10.13 -10.65 4.02
C VAL A 38 9.94 -12.09 3.54
N ALA A 39 8.74 -12.48 3.11
CA ALA A 39 8.47 -13.84 2.63
C ALA A 39 9.39 -14.23 1.46
N ARG A 40 9.56 -13.35 0.47
CA ARG A 40 10.45 -13.61 -0.67
C ARG A 40 11.92 -13.74 -0.26
N ASN A 41 12.41 -12.86 0.60
CA ASN A 41 13.81 -12.90 1.03
C ASN A 41 14.12 -14.09 1.93
N LEU A 42 13.14 -14.52 2.73
CA LEU A 42 13.25 -15.74 3.53
C LEU A 42 13.40 -16.96 2.64
N LEU A 43 12.57 -17.13 1.60
CA LEU A 43 12.71 -18.23 0.65
C LEU A 43 14.06 -18.21 -0.09
N ARG A 44 14.55 -17.02 -0.45
CA ARG A 44 15.86 -16.87 -1.09
C ARG A 44 16.99 -17.30 -0.16
N ALA A 45 16.97 -16.84 1.09
CA ALA A 45 17.96 -17.22 2.08
C ALA A 45 17.96 -18.73 2.33
N LEU A 46 16.77 -19.35 2.46
CA LEU A 46 16.63 -20.81 2.58
C LEU A 46 17.16 -21.57 1.36
N SER A 47 17.13 -20.95 0.17
CA SER A 47 17.64 -21.53 -1.08
C SER A 47 19.11 -21.19 -1.35
N GLY A 48 19.84 -20.63 -0.39
CA GLY A 48 21.24 -20.21 -0.56
C GLY A 48 21.43 -19.02 -1.52
N ARG A 49 20.36 -18.28 -1.84
CA ARG A 49 20.40 -17.11 -2.73
C ARG A 49 20.51 -15.83 -1.91
N SER A 50 21.22 -14.85 -2.44
CA SER A 50 21.32 -13.51 -1.84
C SER A 50 19.95 -12.85 -1.70
N VAL A 51 19.72 -12.18 -0.57
CA VAL A 51 18.51 -11.38 -0.34
C VAL A 51 18.48 -10.17 -1.27
N VAL A 52 17.27 -9.67 -1.53
CA VAL A 52 16.99 -8.60 -2.49
C VAL A 52 16.52 -7.36 -1.73
N VAL A 53 17.05 -6.20 -2.10
CA VAL A 53 16.73 -4.90 -1.47
C VAL A 53 15.49 -4.28 -2.11
N HIS A 54 14.66 -3.57 -1.33
CA HIS A 54 13.53 -2.79 -1.84
C HIS A 54 13.94 -1.91 -3.04
N GLY A 55 13.13 -1.94 -4.10
CA GLY A 55 13.35 -1.13 -5.28
C GLY A 55 14.39 -1.60 -6.28
N SER A 56 14.94 -2.79 -6.09
CA SER A 56 15.71 -3.51 -7.11
C SER A 56 14.80 -4.22 -8.12
N LYS A 57 15.36 -4.66 -9.25
CA LYS A 57 14.60 -5.22 -10.39
C LYS A 57 13.67 -6.35 -9.94
N GLY A 58 12.37 -6.20 -10.23
CA GLY A 58 11.34 -7.20 -9.90
C GLY A 58 10.89 -7.20 -8.45
N PHE A 59 11.28 -6.18 -7.66
CA PHE A 59 10.85 -6.03 -6.28
C PHE A 59 10.27 -4.62 -6.06
N PRO A 60 9.01 -4.50 -5.60
CA PRO A 60 8.32 -3.22 -5.57
C PRO A 60 9.12 -2.18 -4.78
N ARG A 61 9.34 -1.01 -5.39
CA ARG A 61 9.70 0.19 -4.65
C ARG A 61 8.55 0.49 -3.72
N LEU A 62 8.87 0.84 -2.47
CA LEU A 62 7.91 1.51 -1.62
C LEU A 62 7.48 2.77 -2.37
N GLY A 63 6.22 2.78 -2.79
CA GLY A 63 5.65 3.92 -3.48
C GLY A 63 5.54 5.06 -2.48
N THR A 64 6.05 6.22 -2.83
CA THR A 64 5.90 7.50 -2.13
C THR A 64 4.47 8.07 -2.26
N ARG A 65 3.50 7.21 -2.55
CA ARG A 65 2.07 7.55 -2.63
C ARG A 65 1.34 6.78 -1.55
N SER A 66 0.98 7.50 -0.50
CA SER A 66 0.03 7.05 0.51
C SER A 66 -1.31 7.67 0.15
N ASP A 67 -2.11 6.94 -0.62
CA ASP A 67 -3.52 7.26 -0.76
C ASP A 67 -4.23 6.70 0.49
N MET A 68 -4.65 7.58 1.39
CA MET A 68 -5.39 7.24 2.61
C MET A 68 -6.86 7.63 2.46
N VAL A 69 -7.75 6.83 3.02
CA VAL A 69 -9.18 7.15 3.09
C VAL A 69 -9.67 7.04 4.51
N ILE A 70 -10.14 8.16 5.05
CA ILE A 70 -10.66 8.28 6.40
C ILE A 70 -12.18 8.37 6.29
N SER A 71 -12.91 7.43 6.90
CA SER A 71 -14.37 7.54 7.02
C SER A 71 -14.69 8.62 8.06
N LEU A 72 -15.61 9.52 7.71
CA LEU A 72 -16.17 10.53 8.60
C LEU A 72 -17.58 10.10 9.06
N GLY A 73 -17.74 8.81 9.34
CA GLY A 73 -19.02 8.16 9.59
C GLY A 73 -19.62 7.47 8.36
N PRO A 74 -20.91 7.11 8.40
CA PRO A 74 -21.54 6.26 7.37
C PRO A 74 -21.87 6.98 6.06
N THR A 75 -21.82 8.32 6.04
CA THR A 75 -22.29 9.14 4.91
C THR A 75 -21.16 9.82 4.14
N ASN A 76 -19.97 9.94 4.73
CA ASN A 76 -18.90 10.71 4.12
C ASN A 76 -17.50 10.15 4.42
N ALA A 77 -16.53 10.54 3.59
CA ALA A 77 -15.13 10.16 3.75
C ALA A 77 -14.20 11.21 3.14
N LEU A 78 -12.99 11.27 3.69
CA LEU A 78 -11.88 12.09 3.24
C LEU A 78 -10.84 11.20 2.56
N LYS A 79 -10.54 11.44 1.29
CA LYS A 79 -9.38 10.88 0.59
C LYS A 79 -8.21 11.85 0.67
N ILE A 80 -7.08 11.34 1.13
CA ILE A 80 -5.79 12.03 1.17
C ILE A 80 -4.92 11.37 0.11
N ALA A 81 -4.55 12.12 -0.93
CA ALA A 81 -3.64 11.64 -1.96
C ALA A 81 -2.32 12.40 -1.85
N THR A 82 -1.25 11.73 -1.43
CA THR A 82 0.09 12.32 -1.36
C THR A 82 0.84 12.13 -2.68
N GLY A 83 1.24 13.24 -3.30
CA GLY A 83 1.99 13.24 -4.55
C GLY A 83 3.50 13.21 -4.32
N VAL A 84 4.18 12.26 -4.99
CA VAL A 84 5.64 12.00 -4.96
C VAL A 84 6.55 13.22 -5.17
N PHE A 85 6.08 14.25 -5.88
CA PHE A 85 6.97 15.29 -6.41
C PHE A 85 6.67 16.72 -5.93
N LYS A 86 5.68 16.94 -5.05
CA LYS A 86 5.23 18.32 -4.77
C LYS A 86 4.91 18.67 -3.33
N ASN A 87 5.16 17.83 -2.32
CA ASN A 87 4.70 18.08 -0.94
C ASN A 87 3.24 18.55 -0.87
N SER A 88 2.41 18.15 -1.84
CA SER A 88 1.02 18.57 -1.94
C SER A 88 0.17 17.35 -1.66
N ALA A 89 -0.29 17.25 -0.42
CA ALA A 89 -1.41 16.41 -0.08
C ALA A 89 -2.66 17.04 -0.72
N ARG A 90 -3.34 16.28 -1.59
CA ARG A 90 -4.68 16.67 -2.05
C ARG A 90 -5.70 16.01 -1.13
N LEU A 91 -6.44 16.85 -0.43
CA LEU A 91 -7.60 16.45 0.35
C LEU A 91 -8.82 16.51 -0.57
N GLN A 92 -9.57 15.41 -0.61
CA GLN A 92 -10.81 15.32 -1.37
C GLN A 92 -11.87 14.71 -0.46
N GLU A 93 -13.00 15.38 -0.32
CA GLU A 93 -14.11 14.91 0.50
C GLU A 93 -15.26 14.41 -0.39
N GLY A 94 -15.97 13.39 0.07
CA GLY A 94 -17.22 12.99 -0.53
C GLY A 94 -17.60 11.53 -0.30
N ARG A 95 -18.91 11.28 -0.35
CA ARG A 95 -19.50 9.95 -0.19
C ARG A 95 -18.92 8.88 -1.12
N LYS A 96 -18.49 9.25 -2.33
CA LYS A 96 -17.85 8.34 -3.29
C LYS A 96 -16.59 7.64 -2.74
N TYR A 97 -15.91 8.24 -1.76
CA TYR A 97 -14.72 7.65 -1.16
C TYR A 97 -15.04 6.58 -0.10
N LEU A 98 -16.28 6.49 0.40
CA LEU A 98 -16.69 5.40 1.29
C LEU A 98 -16.67 4.05 0.57
N HIS A 99 -17.21 4.02 -0.65
CA HIS A 99 -17.14 2.82 -1.48
C HIS A 99 -15.68 2.44 -1.76
N PHE A 100 -14.83 3.44 -2.02
CA PHE A 100 -13.40 3.22 -2.21
C PHE A 100 -12.71 2.64 -0.95
N LYS A 101 -13.02 3.16 0.24
CA LYS A 101 -12.54 2.60 1.52
C LYS A 101 -12.97 1.14 1.69
N TRP A 102 -14.24 0.84 1.42
CA TRP A 102 -14.76 -0.52 1.53
C TRP A 102 -14.05 -1.49 0.57
N VAL A 103 -13.85 -1.09 -0.69
CA VAL A 103 -13.10 -1.89 -1.68
C VAL A 103 -11.68 -2.15 -1.19
N LEU A 104 -10.96 -1.12 -0.70
CA LEU A 104 -9.61 -1.28 -0.17
C LEU A 104 -9.56 -2.26 1.02
N GLU A 105 -10.51 -2.18 1.94
CA GLU A 105 -10.58 -3.09 3.09
C GLU A 105 -10.87 -4.53 2.66
N CYS A 106 -11.82 -4.73 1.75
CA CYS A 106 -12.11 -6.04 1.18
C CYS A 106 -10.91 -6.63 0.44
N ASP A 107 -10.21 -5.80 -0.35
CA ASP A 107 -9.00 -6.19 -1.08
C ASP A 107 -7.90 -6.64 -0.12
N VAL A 108 -7.62 -5.87 0.94
CA VAL A 108 -6.64 -6.23 1.97
C VAL A 108 -7.04 -7.53 2.68
N LEU A 109 -8.30 -7.68 3.07
CA LEU A 109 -8.79 -8.91 3.70
C LEU A 109 -8.68 -10.13 2.77
N SER A 110 -8.90 -9.94 1.47
CA SER A 110 -8.78 -11.00 0.49
C SER A 110 -7.34 -11.54 0.38
N MET A 111 -6.34 -10.68 0.54
CA MET A 111 -4.93 -11.08 0.52
C MET A 111 -4.56 -12.04 1.67
N PHE A 112 -5.27 -11.99 2.79
CA PHE A 112 -5.08 -12.94 3.90
C PHE A 112 -5.80 -14.27 3.68
N ARG A 113 -6.84 -14.30 2.85
CA ARG A 113 -7.63 -15.50 2.55
C ARG A 113 -7.09 -16.28 1.35
N ASP A 114 -6.61 -15.57 0.33
CA ASP A 114 -6.02 -16.13 -0.87
C ASP A 114 -4.65 -15.46 -1.07
N PRO A 115 -3.52 -16.21 -0.99
CA PRO A 115 -2.18 -15.65 -1.01
C PRO A 115 -1.82 -15.11 -2.40
N ARG A 116 -2.33 -13.91 -2.71
CA ARG A 116 -2.01 -13.11 -3.89
C ARG A 116 -0.98 -12.04 -3.53
N GLY A 117 -0.24 -11.57 -4.54
CA GLY A 117 0.67 -10.44 -4.39
C GLY A 117 -0.06 -9.14 -4.00
N PRO A 118 0.66 -8.12 -3.50
CA PRO A 118 0.05 -6.85 -3.11
C PRO A 118 -0.57 -6.17 -4.32
N ILE A 119 -1.84 -5.77 -4.19
CA ILE A 119 -2.56 -5.09 -5.26
C ILE A 119 -1.95 -3.70 -5.43
N PRO A 120 -1.50 -3.31 -6.64
CA PRO A 120 -0.95 -1.99 -6.86
C PRO A 120 -2.02 -0.93 -6.56
N MET A 121 -1.74 -0.01 -5.63
CA MET A 121 -2.57 1.19 -5.42
C MET A 121 -2.45 2.17 -6.60
N GLN A 122 -2.83 1.76 -7.81
CA GLN A 122 -3.00 2.65 -8.96
C GLN A 122 -4.47 3.11 -9.03
N TYR A 123 -4.87 4.00 -8.11
CA TYR A 123 -6.25 4.49 -8.07
C TYR A 123 -6.36 5.92 -8.58
N GLY A 124 -6.52 6.04 -9.90
CA GLY A 124 -6.77 7.31 -10.60
C GLY A 124 -7.77 7.23 -11.75
N ARG A 125 -8.28 6.04 -12.11
CA ARG A 125 -9.37 5.88 -13.08
C ARG A 125 -10.34 4.82 -12.60
N PHE A 126 -11.14 5.16 -11.61
CA PHE A 126 -12.52 4.67 -11.66
C PHE A 126 -13.21 5.53 -12.70
N THR A 127 -13.37 4.99 -13.90
CA THR A 127 -14.49 5.42 -14.73
C THR A 127 -15.71 5.07 -13.91
N VAL A 128 -16.26 6.04 -13.19
CA VAL A 128 -17.67 5.95 -12.83
C VAL A 128 -18.35 5.85 -14.18
N ARG A 129 -18.74 4.63 -14.57
CA ARG A 129 -19.79 4.51 -15.58
C ARG A 129 -20.94 5.26 -14.92
N ARG A 130 -21.17 6.51 -15.35
CA ARG A 130 -22.45 7.16 -15.14
C ARG A 130 -23.44 6.18 -15.74
N GLY A 131 -24.12 5.41 -14.88
CA GLY A 131 -25.39 4.85 -15.28
C GLY A 131 -26.24 6.04 -15.72
N ASN A 132 -26.88 5.88 -16.87
CA ASN A 132 -27.77 6.87 -17.47
C ASN A 132 -28.70 7.47 -16.41
N GLU A 133 -28.42 8.70 -15.99
CA GLU A 133 -29.38 9.62 -15.40
C GLU A 133 -29.42 10.81 -16.35
N ASP A 134 -30.03 10.57 -17.51
CA ASP A 134 -30.52 11.56 -18.47
C ASP A 134 -31.54 10.82 -19.36
N GLN A 135 -32.67 10.46 -18.75
CA GLN A 135 -33.96 10.23 -19.42
C GLN A 135 -35.05 10.61 -18.43
N ASP A 136 -35.38 11.90 -18.40
CA ASP A 136 -36.73 12.47 -18.52
C ASP A 136 -36.65 14.00 -18.68
#